data_AF-A0A523N6M9-F1
#
_entry.id   AF-A0A523N6M9-F1
#
_cell.length_a   1.000
_cell.length_b   1.000
_cell.length_c   1.000
_cell.angle_alpha   90.00
_cell.angle_beta   90.00
_cell.angle_gamma   90.00
#
_symmetry.space_group_name_H-M   'P 1'
#
loop_
_entity.id
_entity.type
_entity.pdbx_description
1 polymer ?
#
loop_
_entity_poly.entity_id
_entity_poly.type
_entity_poly.pdbx_seq_one_letter_code
_entity_poly.pdbx_strand_id
1 'polypeptide(L)'
;MVETDKTFNESKRVGEMLGIMEAARLFVIDVLQTCRFVLEKGVASAYEATRQELKFLVKRFTVLDFILGNLGLLGLLLCFMVFLSGFSLLGYQIVIWLQDGVWNAMPMMMVFNMLFENTALGTWMQNPDSWLGLHQLLKWSLDNIPISLILIFNGMILSAGMAAGIALAIMFRRFQFKHSDQG
;
A
#
# COMPACT_ATOMS: atom_id res chain seq x y z
N MET A 1 -20.34 60.43 27.48
CA MET A 1 -20.57 59.22 28.29
C MET A 1 -20.73 57.93 27.47
N VAL A 2 -20.74 57.96 26.13
CA VAL A 2 -20.97 56.76 25.28
C VAL A 2 -19.68 55.99 24.93
N GLU A 3 -18.51 56.63 25.09
CA GLU A 3 -17.21 56.08 24.62
C GLU A 3 -16.55 55.14 25.64
N THR A 4 -16.80 55.35 26.93
CA THR A 4 -16.31 54.51 28.04
C THR A 4 -17.03 53.17 28.16
N ASP A 5 -18.27 53.07 27.66
CA ASP A 5 -19.08 51.85 27.76
C ASP A 5 -18.71 50.84 26.64
N LYS A 6 -18.36 51.33 25.44
CA LYS A 6 -17.85 50.49 24.34
C LYS A 6 -16.51 49.85 24.67
N THR A 7 -15.59 50.61 25.26
CA THR A 7 -14.24 50.13 25.62
C THR A 7 -14.27 49.09 26.74
N PHE A 8 -15.16 49.27 27.73
CA PHE A 8 -15.39 48.26 28.77
C PHE A 8 -15.95 46.95 28.19
N ASN A 9 -16.95 47.03 27.30
CA ASN A 9 -17.55 45.86 26.67
C ASN A 9 -16.55 45.09 25.77
N GLU A 10 -15.69 45.78 25.03
CA GLU A 10 -14.62 45.11 24.26
C GLU A 10 -13.57 44.44 25.15
N SER A 11 -13.15 45.08 26.24
CA SER A 11 -12.18 44.47 27.18
C SER A 11 -12.72 43.18 27.82
N LYS A 12 -14.02 43.16 28.16
CA LYS A 12 -14.70 41.98 28.67
C LYS A 12 -14.79 40.87 27.63
N ARG A 13 -15.12 41.22 26.38
CA ARG A 13 -15.19 40.26 25.26
C ARG A 13 -13.83 39.64 24.93
N VAL A 14 -12.75 40.43 25.00
CA VAL A 14 -11.38 39.94 24.82
C VAL A 14 -10.96 39.01 25.97
N GLY A 15 -11.33 39.33 27.22
CA GLY A 15 -11.09 38.45 28.37
C GLY A 15 -11.83 37.11 28.26
N GLU A 16 -13.09 37.11 27.82
CA GLU A 16 -13.85 35.88 27.56
C GLU A 16 -13.25 35.07 26.41
N MET A 17 -12.81 35.70 25.32
CA MET A 17 -12.13 35.02 24.21
C MET A 17 -10.79 34.40 24.65
N LEU A 18 -10.01 35.10 25.48
CA LEU A 18 -8.77 34.57 26.04
C LEU A 18 -9.04 33.35 26.95
N GLY A 19 -10.07 33.40 27.80
CA GLY A 19 -10.47 32.27 28.64
C GLY A 19 -10.92 31.05 27.82
N ILE A 20 -11.69 31.27 26.75
CA ILE A 20 -12.09 30.20 25.81
C ILE A 20 -10.85 29.61 25.11
N MET A 21 -9.89 30.45 24.71
CA MET A 21 -8.66 30.01 24.05
C MET A 21 -7.76 29.19 24.97
N GLU A 22 -7.65 29.55 26.25
CA GLU A 22 -6.91 28.77 27.25
C GLU A 22 -7.59 27.44 27.56
N ALA A 23 -8.92 27.44 27.70
CA ALA A 23 -9.69 26.20 27.88
C ALA A 23 -9.54 25.27 26.68
N ALA A 24 -9.58 25.79 25.45
CA ALA A 24 -9.36 25.03 24.24
C ALA A 24 -7.94 24.44 24.17
N ARG A 25 -6.93 25.22 24.58
CA ARG A 25 -5.54 24.75 24.62
C ARG A 25 -5.36 23.59 25.61
N LEU A 26 -5.93 23.71 26.80
CA LEU A 26 -5.87 22.65 27.82
C LEU A 26 -6.59 21.38 27.35
N PHE A 27 -7.77 21.53 26.74
CA PHE A 27 -8.51 20.41 26.17
C PHE A 27 -7.73 19.68 25.06
N VAL A 28 -7.11 20.41 24.14
CA VAL A 28 -6.29 19.82 23.07
C VAL A 28 -5.09 19.04 23.63
N ILE A 29 -4.43 19.58 24.65
CA ILE A 29 -3.30 18.92 25.31
C ILE A 29 -3.76 17.62 26.00
N ASP A 30 -4.88 17.66 26.71
CA ASP A 30 -5.44 16.50 27.43
C ASP A 30 -5.89 15.39 26.46
N VAL A 31 -6.53 15.76 25.35
CA VAL A 31 -6.91 14.84 24.27
C VAL A 31 -5.68 14.21 23.62
N LEU A 32 -4.63 14.99 23.33
CA LEU A 32 -3.38 14.48 22.77
C LEU A 32 -2.68 13.50 23.71
N GLN A 33 -2.64 13.82 25.02
CA GLN A 33 -2.05 12.93 26.02
C GLN A 33 -2.85 11.63 26.15
N THR A 34 -4.17 11.71 26.20
CA THR A 34 -5.05 10.54 26.26
C THR A 34 -4.91 9.67 25.02
N CYS A 35 -4.90 10.28 23.83
CA CYS A 35 -4.72 9.58 22.57
C CYS A 35 -3.36 8.87 22.51
N ARG A 36 -2.29 9.57 22.90
CA ARG A 36 -0.95 8.99 22.99
C ARG A 36 -0.90 7.81 23.96
N PHE A 37 -1.50 7.94 25.13
CA PHE A 37 -1.54 6.87 26.13
C PHE A 37 -2.30 5.64 25.63
N VAL A 38 -3.46 5.84 25.00
CA VAL A 38 -4.26 4.76 24.41
C VAL A 38 -3.51 4.08 23.27
N LEU A 39 -2.80 4.85 22.44
CA LEU A 39 -1.95 4.29 21.39
C LEU A 39 -0.77 3.50 21.97
N GLU A 40 -0.01 4.07 22.92
CA GLU A 40 1.13 3.39 23.54
C GLU A 40 0.70 2.10 24.25
N LYS A 41 -0.36 2.15 25.06
CA LYS A 41 -0.88 0.96 25.74
C LYS A 41 -1.55 -0.02 24.80
N GLY A 42 -2.31 0.47 23.81
CA GLY A 42 -2.98 -0.36 22.82
C GLY A 42 -1.97 -1.13 21.96
N VAL A 43 -0.92 -0.45 21.50
CA VAL A 43 0.18 -1.07 20.74
C VAL A 43 0.97 -2.03 21.62
N ALA A 44 1.30 -1.67 22.86
CA ALA A 44 2.02 -2.57 23.77
C ALA A 44 1.22 -3.85 24.06
N SER A 45 -0.08 -3.72 24.36
CA SER A 45 -0.98 -4.84 24.59
C SER A 45 -1.14 -5.73 23.35
N ALA A 46 -1.36 -5.11 22.19
CA ALA A 46 -1.45 -5.83 20.92
C ALA A 46 -0.15 -6.57 20.60
N TYR A 47 1.00 -5.95 20.87
CA TYR A 47 2.31 -6.55 20.67
C TYR A 47 2.52 -7.76 21.61
N GLU A 48 2.20 -7.62 22.90
CA GLU A 48 2.32 -8.72 23.85
C GLU A 48 1.41 -9.91 23.50
N ALA A 49 0.15 -9.64 23.16
CA ALA A 49 -0.80 -10.66 22.72
C ALA A 49 -0.31 -11.37 21.45
N THR A 50 0.13 -10.59 20.44
CA THR A 50 0.67 -11.14 19.19
C THR A 50 1.92 -11.98 19.45
N ARG A 51 2.81 -11.52 20.33
CA ARG A 51 4.04 -12.24 20.70
C ARG A 51 3.74 -13.58 21.37
N GLN A 52 2.75 -13.63 22.25
CA GLN A 52 2.32 -14.88 22.89
C GLN A 52 1.73 -15.85 21.87
N GLU A 53 0.86 -15.38 20.98
CA GLU A 53 0.31 -16.21 19.90
C GLU A 53 1.39 -16.72 18.95
N LEU A 54 2.37 -15.89 18.60
CA LEU A 54 3.46 -16.26 17.71
C LEU A 54 4.37 -17.32 18.34
N LYS A 55 4.68 -17.19 19.64
CA LYS A 55 5.39 -18.23 20.40
C LYS A 55 4.63 -19.56 20.41
N PHE A 56 3.31 -19.52 20.57
CA PHE A 56 2.47 -20.73 20.52
C PHE A 56 2.54 -21.42 19.15
N LEU A 57 2.41 -20.65 18.06
CA LEU A 57 2.46 -21.17 16.70
C LEU A 57 3.84 -21.75 16.35
N VAL A 58 4.90 -20.98 16.60
CA VAL A 58 6.28 -21.40 16.30
C VAL A 58 6.66 -22.68 17.04
N LYS A 59 6.22 -22.86 18.29
CA LYS A 59 6.49 -24.07 19.06
C LYS A 59 5.85 -25.33 18.44
N ARG A 60 4.74 -25.18 17.71
CA ARG A 60 3.95 -26.29 17.14
C ARG A 60 4.13 -26.46 15.63
N PHE A 61 4.84 -25.56 14.97
CA PHE A 61 5.11 -25.67 13.54
C PHE A 61 5.95 -26.89 13.21
N THR A 62 5.53 -27.58 12.17
CA THR A 62 6.27 -28.68 11.57
C THR A 62 7.33 -28.14 10.61
N VAL A 63 8.28 -28.99 10.22
CA VAL A 63 9.30 -28.64 9.21
C VAL A 63 8.65 -28.21 7.89
N LEU A 64 7.55 -28.84 7.50
CA LEU A 64 6.79 -28.47 6.30
C LEU A 64 6.19 -27.07 6.39
N ASP A 65 5.64 -26.70 7.56
CA ASP A 65 5.10 -25.35 7.79
C ASP A 65 6.19 -24.29 7.63
N PHE A 66 7.41 -24.60 8.09
CA PHE A 66 8.54 -23.70 7.95
C PHE A 66 8.98 -23.55 6.49
N ILE A 67 9.08 -24.65 5.73
CA ILE A 67 9.45 -24.61 4.31
C ILE A 67 8.41 -23.83 3.50
N LEU A 68 7.12 -24.16 3.66
CA LEU A 68 6.02 -23.49 2.96
C LEU A 68 5.90 -22.02 3.36
N GLY A 69 6.09 -21.70 4.64
CA GLY A 69 6.11 -20.33 5.13
C GLY A 69 7.23 -19.50 4.51
N ASN A 70 8.46 -20.03 4.46
CA ASN A 70 9.58 -19.34 3.81
C ASN A 70 9.38 -19.20 2.30
N LEU A 71 8.82 -20.21 1.63
CA LEU A 71 8.49 -20.13 0.21
C LEU A 71 7.43 -19.05 -0.07
N GLY A 72 6.40 -18.97 0.78
CA GLY A 72 5.38 -17.91 0.72
C GLY A 72 5.99 -16.52 0.93
N LEU A 73 6.87 -16.36 1.92
CA LEU A 73 7.59 -15.11 2.16
C LEU A 73 8.49 -14.72 0.99
N LEU A 74 9.20 -15.69 0.40
CA LEU A 74 10.02 -15.45 -0.79
C LEU A 74 9.15 -15.00 -1.97
N GLY A 75 8.01 -15.67 -2.19
CA GLY A 75 7.02 -15.26 -3.20
C GLY A 75 6.52 -13.84 -2.96
N LEU A 76 6.20 -13.48 -1.71
CA LEU A 76 5.78 -12.13 -1.34
C LEU A 76 6.86 -11.09 -1.66
N LEU A 77 8.12 -11.38 -1.32
CA LEU A 77 9.25 -10.50 -1.63
C LEU A 77 9.43 -10.31 -3.13
N LEU A 78 9.31 -11.37 -3.94
CA LEU A 78 9.38 -11.27 -5.40
C LEU A 78 8.24 -10.39 -5.96
N CYS A 79 7.00 -10.59 -5.51
CA CYS A 79 5.88 -9.74 -5.91
C CYS A 79 6.11 -8.28 -5.51
N PHE A 80 6.67 -8.05 -4.33
CA PHE A 80 6.97 -6.72 -3.83
C PHE A 80 8.11 -6.06 -4.60
N MET A 81 9.12 -6.82 -5.05
CA MET A 81 10.16 -6.31 -5.95
C MET A 81 9.58 -5.84 -7.28
N VAL A 82 8.61 -6.56 -7.85
CA VAL A 82 7.90 -6.12 -9.07
C VAL A 82 7.18 -4.79 -8.82
N PHE A 83 6.48 -4.67 -7.69
CA PHE A 83 5.84 -3.42 -7.29
C PHE A 83 6.82 -2.25 -7.17
N LEU A 84 7.95 -2.46 -6.47
CA LEU A 84 8.99 -1.45 -6.31
C LEU A 84 9.64 -1.06 -7.63
N SER A 85 9.85 -2.01 -8.54
CA SER A 85 10.41 -1.73 -9.88
C SER A 85 9.53 -0.77 -10.67
N GLY A 86 8.20 -0.84 -10.51
CA GLY A 86 7.26 0.09 -11.11
C GLY A 86 7.44 1.53 -10.60
N PHE A 87 7.66 1.71 -9.29
CA PHE A 87 8.00 3.01 -8.71
C PHE A 87 9.37 3.51 -9.13
N SER A 88 10.37 2.63 -9.20
CA SER A 88 11.70 3.00 -9.69
C SER A 88 11.64 3.51 -11.14
N LEU A 89 10.89 2.81 -11.99
CA LEU A 89 10.71 3.20 -13.40
C LEU A 89 9.91 4.50 -13.53
N LEU A 90 8.87 4.70 -12.71
CA LEU A 90 8.14 5.96 -12.66
C LEU A 90 9.04 7.11 -12.19
N GLY A 91 9.85 6.90 -11.16
CA GLY A 91 10.82 7.88 -10.67
C GLY A 91 11.82 8.28 -11.76
N TYR A 92 12.33 7.30 -12.51
CA TYR A 92 13.19 7.54 -13.68
C TYR A 92 12.50 8.38 -14.76
N GLN A 93 11.23 8.07 -15.10
CA GLN A 93 10.44 8.85 -16.05
C GLN A 93 10.23 10.30 -15.58
N ILE A 94 9.99 10.52 -14.29
CA ILE A 94 9.88 11.85 -13.69
C ILE A 94 11.20 12.61 -13.83
N VAL A 95 12.34 11.98 -13.57
CA VAL A 95 13.66 12.62 -13.71
C VAL A 95 13.92 13.05 -15.15
N ILE A 96 13.64 12.18 -16.13
CA ILE A 96 13.78 12.55 -17.56
C ILE A 96 12.83 13.70 -17.90
N TRP A 97 11.58 13.63 -17.45
CA TRP A 97 10.61 14.69 -17.71
C TRP A 97 11.07 16.04 -17.15
N LEU A 98 11.68 16.05 -15.97
CA LEU A 98 12.25 17.27 -15.38
C LEU A 98 13.45 17.82 -16.18
N GLN A 99 14.19 16.97 -16.91
CA GLN A 99 15.32 17.37 -17.74
C GLN A 99 14.86 17.90 -19.11
N ASP A 100 13.97 17.17 -19.77
CA ASP A 100 13.61 17.41 -21.17
C ASP A 100 12.32 18.24 -21.33
N GLY A 101 11.55 18.43 -20.26
CA GLY A 101 10.26 19.14 -20.28
C GLY A 101 9.13 18.39 -21.01
N VAL A 102 9.41 17.21 -21.58
CA VAL A 102 8.47 16.39 -22.33
C VAL A 102 8.22 15.08 -21.60
N TRP A 103 6.95 14.76 -21.37
CA TRP A 103 6.57 13.52 -20.70
C TRP A 103 6.70 12.33 -21.66
N ASN A 104 7.73 11.51 -21.46
CA ASN A 104 7.98 10.31 -22.24
C ASN A 104 7.57 9.07 -21.46
N ALA A 105 6.29 8.69 -21.60
CA ALA A 105 5.81 7.41 -21.10
C ALA A 105 6.51 6.25 -21.83
N MET A 106 6.97 5.23 -21.10
CA MET A 106 7.48 4.01 -21.70
C MET A 106 6.32 3.04 -21.96
N PRO A 107 5.93 2.79 -23.23
CA PRO A 107 4.77 1.98 -23.58
C PRO A 107 5.03 0.50 -23.38
N MET A 108 3.99 -0.26 -23.02
CA MET A 108 4.06 -1.72 -22.94
C MET A 108 4.41 -2.40 -24.27
N MET A 109 4.19 -1.72 -25.39
CA MET A 109 4.64 -2.17 -26.71
C MET A 109 6.14 -2.52 -26.74
N MET A 110 6.98 -1.81 -25.98
CA MET A 110 8.41 -2.11 -25.89
C MET A 110 8.68 -3.51 -25.31
N VAL A 111 7.98 -3.87 -24.24
CA VAL A 111 8.08 -5.21 -23.61
C VAL A 111 7.45 -6.27 -24.50
N PHE A 112 6.31 -5.96 -25.12
CA PHE A 112 5.65 -6.87 -26.05
C PHE A 112 6.56 -7.23 -27.22
N ASN A 113 7.17 -6.25 -27.87
CA ASN A 113 8.11 -6.49 -28.97
C ASN A 113 9.29 -7.32 -28.50
N MET A 114 9.89 -7.01 -27.35
CA MET A 114 10.99 -7.81 -26.80
C MET A 114 10.62 -9.29 -26.58
N LEU A 115 9.40 -9.58 -26.10
CA LEU A 115 8.97 -10.95 -25.81
C LEU A 115 8.49 -11.70 -27.04
N PHE A 116 7.94 -11.00 -28.04
CA PHE A 116 7.19 -11.60 -29.15
C PHE A 116 7.76 -11.33 -30.54
N GLU A 117 8.91 -10.65 -30.67
CA GLU A 117 9.52 -10.20 -31.95
C GLU A 117 9.51 -11.26 -33.05
N ASN A 118 9.81 -12.52 -32.70
CA ASN A 118 9.95 -13.64 -33.64
C ASN A 118 8.82 -14.67 -33.52
N THR A 119 7.67 -14.28 -32.99
CA THR A 119 6.52 -15.17 -32.81
C THR A 119 5.40 -14.82 -33.78
N ALA A 120 4.52 -15.79 -34.07
CA ALA A 120 3.35 -15.56 -34.92
C ALA A 120 2.49 -14.38 -34.42
N LEU A 121 2.38 -14.21 -33.09
CA LEU A 121 1.68 -13.08 -32.48
C LEU A 121 2.37 -11.75 -32.76
N GLY A 122 3.71 -11.70 -32.71
CA GLY A 122 4.48 -10.51 -33.07
C GLY A 122 4.37 -10.16 -34.55
N THR A 123 4.44 -11.15 -35.44
CA THR A 123 4.23 -10.94 -36.88
C THR A 123 2.83 -10.40 -37.19
N TRP A 124 1.80 -10.98 -36.56
CA TRP A 124 0.43 -10.49 -36.65
C TRP A 124 0.26 -9.07 -36.09
N MET A 125 0.97 -8.72 -35.01
CA MET A 125 0.96 -7.36 -34.46
C MET A 125 1.52 -6.33 -35.47
N GLN A 126 2.54 -6.70 -36.24
CA GLN A 126 3.14 -5.84 -37.25
C GLN A 126 2.28 -5.77 -38.52
N ASN A 127 1.78 -6.91 -38.99
CA ASN A 127 0.97 -7.04 -40.20
C ASN A 127 -0.27 -7.90 -39.92
N PRO A 128 -1.38 -7.31 -39.45
CA PRO A 128 -2.57 -8.08 -39.10
C PRO A 128 -3.31 -8.54 -40.35
N ASP A 129 -3.39 -9.85 -40.54
CA ASP A 129 -4.12 -10.51 -41.63
C ASP A 129 -5.57 -10.86 -41.24
N SER A 130 -5.91 -10.77 -39.96
CA SER A 130 -7.20 -11.17 -39.39
C SER A 130 -7.49 -10.45 -38.07
N TRP A 131 -8.74 -10.50 -37.58
CA TRP A 131 -9.14 -9.93 -36.27
C TRP A 131 -8.77 -8.45 -36.05
N LEU A 132 -8.96 -7.61 -37.07
CA LEU A 132 -8.53 -6.20 -37.08
C LEU A 132 -9.05 -5.37 -35.89
N GLY A 133 -10.29 -5.61 -35.44
CA GLY A 133 -10.83 -4.92 -34.27
C GLY A 133 -10.08 -5.28 -32.98
N LEU A 134 -9.76 -6.56 -32.79
CA LEU A 134 -8.96 -7.02 -31.65
C LEU A 134 -7.53 -6.49 -31.72
N HIS A 135 -6.94 -6.48 -32.92
CA HIS A 135 -5.62 -5.88 -33.17
C HIS A 135 -5.58 -4.42 -32.72
N GLN A 136 -6.56 -3.61 -33.15
CA GLN A 136 -6.62 -2.20 -32.77
C GLN A 136 -6.75 -2.00 -31.27
N LEU A 137 -7.59 -2.79 -30.59
CA LEU A 137 -7.75 -2.72 -29.13
C LEU A 137 -6.45 -3.12 -28.40
N LEU A 138 -5.82 -4.21 -28.83
CA LEU A 138 -4.58 -4.67 -28.22
C LEU A 138 -3.44 -3.68 -28.46
N LYS A 139 -3.26 -3.21 -29.69
CA LYS A 139 -2.27 -2.19 -30.03
C LYS A 139 -2.49 -0.91 -29.24
N TRP A 140 -3.73 -0.41 -29.18
CA TRP A 140 -4.08 0.76 -28.39
C TRP A 140 -3.70 0.57 -26.92
N SER A 141 -4.00 -0.58 -26.32
CA SER A 141 -3.64 -0.85 -24.93
C SER A 141 -2.12 -0.91 -24.70
N LEU A 142 -1.37 -1.53 -25.61
CA LEU A 142 0.09 -1.63 -25.54
C LEU A 142 0.79 -0.28 -25.72
N ASP A 143 0.25 0.60 -26.56
CA ASP A 143 0.83 1.91 -26.84
C ASP A 143 0.48 2.95 -25.76
N ASN A 144 -0.73 2.89 -25.20
CA ASN A 144 -1.22 3.91 -24.27
C ASN A 144 -0.97 3.58 -22.80
N ILE A 145 -0.81 2.30 -22.44
CA ILE A 145 -0.59 1.92 -21.04
C ILE A 145 0.91 1.88 -20.75
N PRO A 146 1.43 2.75 -19.85
CA PRO A 146 2.84 2.75 -19.50
C PRO A 146 3.21 1.56 -18.62
N ILE A 147 4.41 1.04 -18.84
CA ILE A 147 4.95 -0.12 -18.10
C ILE A 147 4.95 0.13 -16.58
N SER A 148 5.30 1.35 -16.15
CA SER A 148 5.33 1.72 -14.72
C SER A 148 4.00 1.47 -14.03
N LEU A 149 2.89 1.87 -14.63
CA LEU A 149 1.56 1.68 -14.06
C LEU A 149 1.16 0.21 -14.00
N ILE A 150 1.49 -0.58 -15.03
CA ILE A 150 1.23 -2.03 -15.01
C ILE A 150 1.99 -2.70 -13.87
N LEU A 151 3.28 -2.39 -13.71
CA LEU A 151 4.12 -2.96 -12.66
C LEU A 151 3.62 -2.58 -11.26
N ILE A 152 3.23 -1.32 -11.05
CA ILE A 152 2.68 -0.86 -9.76
C ILE A 152 1.36 -1.57 -9.46
N PHE A 153 0.40 -1.54 -10.40
CA PHE A 153 -0.92 -2.09 -10.14
C PHE A 153 -0.89 -3.61 -9.94
N ASN A 154 -0.24 -4.34 -10.86
CA ASN A 154 -0.13 -5.80 -10.74
C ASN A 154 0.76 -6.21 -9.57
N GLY A 155 1.89 -5.53 -9.36
CA GLY A 155 2.76 -5.78 -8.22
C GLY A 155 2.04 -5.60 -6.88
N MET A 156 1.19 -4.57 -6.76
CA MET A 156 0.37 -4.34 -5.57
C MET A 156 -0.63 -5.48 -5.36
N ILE A 157 -1.40 -5.84 -6.39
CA ILE A 157 -2.41 -6.92 -6.31
C ILE A 157 -1.75 -8.24 -5.95
N LEU A 158 -0.65 -8.60 -6.61
CA LEU A 158 0.08 -9.84 -6.35
C LEU A 158 0.65 -9.87 -4.92
N SER A 159 1.25 -8.77 -4.47
CA SER A 159 1.79 -8.68 -3.11
C SER A 159 0.69 -8.76 -2.04
N ALA A 160 -0.42 -8.03 -2.24
CA ALA A 160 -1.57 -8.06 -1.34
C ALA A 160 -2.21 -9.46 -1.30
N GLY A 161 -2.38 -10.09 -2.46
CA GLY A 161 -2.89 -11.45 -2.58
C GLY A 161 -1.99 -12.47 -1.86
N MET A 162 -0.67 -12.37 -2.03
CA MET A 162 0.28 -13.25 -1.36
C MET A 162 0.27 -13.02 0.17
N ALA A 163 0.25 -11.77 0.61
CA ALA A 163 0.17 -11.43 2.03
C ALA A 163 -1.13 -11.96 2.68
N ALA A 164 -2.26 -11.81 1.99
CA ALA A 164 -3.54 -12.36 2.41
C ALA A 164 -3.51 -13.89 2.46
N GLY A 165 -2.92 -14.54 1.45
CA GLY A 165 -2.74 -15.99 1.41
C GLY A 165 -1.92 -16.51 2.58
N ILE A 166 -0.79 -15.86 2.89
CA ILE A 166 0.05 -16.19 4.05
C ILE A 166 -0.75 -16.02 5.36
N ALA A 167 -1.46 -14.90 5.51
CA ALA A 167 -2.26 -14.65 6.70
C ALA A 167 -3.35 -15.72 6.89
N LEU A 168 -4.07 -16.08 5.82
CA LEU A 168 -5.08 -17.15 5.84
C LEU A 168 -4.46 -18.51 6.19
N ALA A 169 -3.29 -18.83 5.62
CA ALA A 169 -2.59 -20.08 5.94
C ALA A 169 -2.20 -20.16 7.43
N ILE A 170 -1.70 -19.06 8.00
CA ILE A 170 -1.38 -18.96 9.43
C ILE A 170 -2.64 -19.12 10.29
N MET A 171 -3.75 -18.44 9.92
CA MET A 171 -5.03 -18.56 10.63
C MET A 171 -5.58 -19.98 10.60
N PHE A 172 -5.53 -20.64 9.45
CA PHE A 172 -5.97 -22.01 9.30
C PHE A 172 -5.13 -22.95 10.17
N ARG A 173 -3.80 -22.77 10.18
CA ARG A 173 -2.89 -23.56 11.01
C ARG A 173 -3.13 -23.35 12.50
N ARG A 174 -3.41 -22.11 12.91
CA ARG A 174 -3.84 -21.76 14.28
C ARG A 174 -5.10 -22.51 14.68
N PHE A 175 -6.10 -22.54 13.80
CA PHE A 175 -7.36 -23.24 14.05
C PHE A 175 -7.13 -24.75 14.23
N GLN A 176 -6.33 -25.37 13.36
CA GLN A 176 -5.97 -26.79 13.48
C GLN A 176 -5.32 -27.13 14.82
N PHE A 177 -4.35 -26.32 15.29
CA PHE A 177 -3.69 -26.58 16.57
C PHE A 177 -4.62 -26.43 17.76
N LYS A 178 -5.52 -25.44 17.76
CA LYS A 178 -6.49 -25.25 18.85
C LYS A 178 -7.53 -26.37 18.91
N HIS A 179 -7.93 -26.92 17.76
CA HIS A 179 -8.90 -28.02 17.73
C HIS A 179 -8.28 -29.35 18.18
N SER A 180 -7.01 -29.58 17.85
CA SER A 180 -6.26 -30.77 18.31
C SER A 180 -6.00 -30.80 19.82
N ASP A 181 -6.12 -29.68 20.54
CA ASP A 181 -5.96 -29.62 22.01
C ASP A 181 -7.26 -29.93 22.77
N GLN A 182 -8.41 -30.01 22.08
CA GLN A 182 -9.73 -30.20 22.70
C GLN A 182 -10.26 -31.63 22.58
N GLY A 183 -9.57 -32.52 21.86
CA GLY A 183 -9.87 -33.96 21.77
C GLY A 183 -8.79 -34.78 22.42
#